data_AF-A0A080ZL55-F1
#
_entry.id   AF-A0A080ZL55-F1
#
_cell.length_a   1.000
_cell.length_b   1.000
_cell.length_c   1.000
_cell.angle_alpha   90.00
_cell.angle_beta   90.00
_cell.angle_gamma   90.00
#
_symmetry.space_group_name_H-M   'P 1'
#
loop_
_entity.id
_entity.type
_entity.pdbx_description
1 polymer ?
#
loop_
_entity_poly.entity_id
_entity_poly.type
_entity_poly.pdbx_seq_one_letter_code
_entity_poly.pdbx_strand_id
1 'polypeptide(L)'
;MSDGRHGTTRIDGNNTSSQPQGRKSIGTPKENKFKKGKEYCSVTCKLNSIYKDPLVRDEIRRSAREMQQIWMEAWHLVNLHTLRCLEDDISLPDYTDKTFYDHCCSCSATTSKTNLITRMNPELWESYRVYKEKRALAGLEEVRNLVDYSRLKAELCEQMVVNAGVMIRQHFAKRLRLYVHITFGGLDSNLDKKEKKKKALLVREIMYACYSTDETDVVEALQIRDALTPCGVEWSEQWIPWPNRIGENGLAFLRSIDLGVPRCG
;
A
#
# COMPACT_ATOMS: atom_id res chain seq x y z
N MET A 1 3.22 68.37 23.21
CA MET A 1 2.71 67.35 22.27
C MET A 1 3.23 66.03 22.80
N SER A 2 2.39 65.36 23.58
CA SER A 2 2.75 64.21 24.39
C SER A 2 1.74 63.11 24.13
N ASP A 3 2.24 61.94 23.74
CA ASP A 3 1.51 60.75 23.37
C ASP A 3 0.69 60.16 24.53
N GLY A 4 -0.52 59.74 24.20
CA GLY A 4 -1.51 59.16 25.09
C GLY A 4 -1.21 57.69 25.44
N ARG A 5 -1.37 57.38 26.73
CA ARG A 5 -1.54 56.02 27.24
C ARG A 5 -2.97 55.54 27.00
N HIS A 6 -3.15 54.29 26.58
CA HIS A 6 -3.69 53.20 27.43
C HIS A 6 -4.29 52.07 26.59
N GLY A 7 -4.02 50.84 27.02
CA GLY A 7 -5.06 49.79 27.08
C GLY A 7 -5.13 48.83 25.90
N THR A 8 -4.28 47.80 25.93
CA THR A 8 -4.51 46.51 25.29
C THR A 8 -5.88 45.94 25.70
N THR A 9 -6.80 45.82 24.73
CA THR A 9 -8.00 44.99 24.85
C THR A 9 -7.97 43.96 23.71
N ARG A 10 -7.95 42.69 24.10
CA ARG A 10 -8.12 41.53 23.21
C ARG A 10 -9.46 41.63 22.48
N ILE A 11 -9.46 41.42 21.18
CA ILE A 11 -10.65 41.09 20.40
C ILE A 11 -10.47 39.65 19.92
N ASP A 12 -11.23 38.74 20.52
CA ASP A 12 -11.38 37.36 20.07
C ASP A 12 -12.23 37.35 18.79
N GLY A 13 -11.57 37.13 17.65
CA GLY A 13 -12.21 36.85 16.37
C GLY A 13 -12.36 35.35 16.16
N ASN A 14 -13.53 34.82 16.51
CA ASN A 14 -13.98 33.48 16.14
C ASN A 14 -14.01 33.33 14.61
N ASN A 15 -13.09 32.54 14.05
CA ASN A 15 -13.23 31.98 12.70
C ASN A 15 -13.36 30.47 12.79
N THR A 16 -14.60 30.02 13.01
CA THR A 16 -15.01 28.63 12.92
C THR A 16 -15.07 28.22 11.46
N SER A 17 -13.94 27.78 10.89
CA SER A 17 -13.91 27.06 9.61
C SER A 17 -14.39 25.64 9.84
N SER A 18 -15.69 25.40 9.64
CA SER A 18 -16.32 24.09 9.63
C SER A 18 -15.84 23.27 8.41
N GLN A 19 -14.77 22.49 8.60
CA GLN A 19 -14.46 21.40 7.66
C GLN A 19 -15.52 20.29 7.77
N PRO A 20 -15.99 19.73 6.64
CA PRO A 20 -16.98 18.66 6.66
C PRO A 20 -16.39 17.41 7.31
N GLN A 21 -17.01 16.97 8.42
CA GLN A 21 -16.71 15.69 9.04
C GLN A 21 -16.91 14.57 8.03
N GLY A 22 -15.81 14.01 7.53
CA GLY A 22 -15.83 12.83 6.67
C GLY A 22 -16.59 11.71 7.35
N ARG A 23 -17.59 11.14 6.66
CA ARG A 23 -18.33 9.96 7.12
C ARG A 23 -17.35 8.85 7.49
N LYS A 24 -17.31 8.49 8.76
CA LYS A 24 -16.53 7.34 9.25
C LYS A 24 -17.01 6.08 8.53
N SER A 25 -16.11 5.41 7.81
CA SER A 25 -16.38 4.09 7.26
C SER A 25 -16.66 3.11 8.40
N ILE A 26 -17.72 2.32 8.27
CA ILE A 26 -18.02 1.23 9.20
C ILE A 26 -16.94 0.17 9.00
N GLY A 27 -15.90 0.24 9.84
CA GLY A 27 -14.84 -0.76 9.86
C GLY A 27 -15.40 -2.12 10.24
N THR A 28 -14.78 -3.17 9.73
CA THR A 28 -15.17 -4.55 10.03
C THR A 28 -15.00 -4.88 11.52
N PRO A 29 -15.70 -5.89 12.07
CA PRO A 29 -15.56 -6.29 13.48
C PRO A 29 -14.11 -6.60 13.90
N LYS A 30 -13.27 -7.10 12.98
CA LYS A 30 -11.84 -7.34 13.20
C LYS A 30 -11.04 -6.03 13.30
N GLU A 31 -11.30 -5.02 12.45
CA GLU A 31 -10.68 -3.68 12.56
C GLU A 31 -11.05 -2.96 13.86
N ASN A 32 -12.30 -3.10 14.30
CA ASN A 32 -12.77 -2.46 15.53
C ASN A 32 -12.18 -3.12 16.79
N LYS A 33 -11.86 -4.42 16.73
CA LYS A 33 -11.09 -5.12 17.79
C LYS A 33 -9.62 -4.71 17.80
N PHE A 34 -9.01 -4.48 16.64
CA PHE A 34 -7.60 -4.04 16.55
C PHE A 34 -7.39 -2.63 17.11
N LYS A 35 -8.36 -1.72 16.91
CA LYS A 35 -8.34 -0.35 17.47
C LYS A 35 -8.47 -0.28 18.99
N LYS A 36 -8.99 -1.33 19.65
CA LYS A 36 -9.25 -1.33 21.10
C LYS A 36 -8.01 -1.59 21.97
N GLY A 37 -6.83 -1.83 21.39
CA GLY A 37 -5.69 -2.39 22.13
C GLY A 37 -4.51 -1.47 22.42
N LYS A 38 -4.27 -0.38 21.67
CA LYS A 38 -3.08 0.47 21.85
C LYS A 38 -3.36 1.91 21.42
N GLU A 39 -3.53 2.82 22.38
CA GLU A 39 -3.43 4.25 22.13
C GLU A 39 -1.94 4.59 22.00
N TYR A 40 -1.44 4.62 20.76
CA TYR A 40 -0.13 5.19 20.49
C TYR A 40 -0.25 6.71 20.59
N CYS A 41 0.39 7.31 21.60
CA CYS A 41 0.49 8.76 21.70
C CYS A 41 1.71 9.22 20.89
N SER A 42 1.49 9.94 19.78
CA SER A 42 2.57 10.53 19.00
C SER A 42 2.93 11.90 19.59
N VAL A 43 4.13 12.03 20.17
CA VAL A 43 4.66 13.33 20.62
C VAL A 43 5.49 13.92 19.48
N THR A 44 5.06 15.06 18.95
CA THR A 44 5.85 15.84 17.99
C THR A 44 6.57 16.98 18.71
N CYS A 45 7.88 17.08 18.53
CA CYS A 45 8.67 18.17 19.10
C CYS A 45 9.78 18.60 18.13
N LYS A 46 10.35 19.77 18.36
CA LYS A 46 11.43 20.30 17.52
C LYS A 46 12.71 19.53 17.81
N LEU A 47 13.46 19.13 16.78
CA LEU A 47 14.74 18.43 16.99
C LEU A 47 15.70 19.21 17.90
N ASN A 48 15.68 20.55 17.80
CA ASN A 48 16.49 21.46 18.62
C ASN A 48 16.10 21.46 20.11
N SER A 49 14.90 21.00 20.48
CA SER A 49 14.51 20.88 21.90
C SER A 49 15.02 19.60 22.53
N ILE A 50 15.32 18.55 21.75
CA ILE A 50 15.92 17.30 22.22
C ILE A 50 17.45 17.37 22.14
N TYR A 51 17.98 17.79 20.99
CA TYR A 51 19.42 17.81 20.72
C TYR A 51 19.93 19.24 20.55
N LYS A 52 20.72 19.69 21.53
CA LYS A 52 21.30 21.05 21.55
C LYS A 52 22.50 21.19 20.61
N ASP A 53 23.27 20.12 20.43
CA ASP A 53 24.45 20.09 19.56
C ASP A 53 24.06 20.20 18.07
N PRO A 54 24.52 21.24 17.34
CA PRO A 54 24.31 21.37 15.89
C PRO A 54 24.81 20.17 15.08
N LEU A 55 25.97 19.60 15.42
CA LEU A 55 26.58 18.51 14.65
C LEU A 55 25.71 17.24 14.69
N VAL A 56 25.21 16.89 15.88
CA VAL A 56 24.29 15.76 16.05
C VAL A 56 22.99 15.98 15.28
N ARG A 57 22.44 17.21 15.28
CA ARG A 57 21.22 17.51 14.53
C ARG A 57 21.42 17.39 13.03
N ASP A 58 22.55 17.87 12.52
CA ASP A 58 22.84 17.83 11.09
C ASP A 58 23.09 16.39 10.63
N GLU A 59 23.73 15.58 11.47
CA GLU A 59 23.89 14.14 11.23
C GLU A 59 22.56 13.38 11.25
N ILE A 60 21.66 13.68 12.20
CA ILE A 60 20.29 13.10 12.22
C ILE A 60 19.52 13.47 10.95
N ARG A 61 19.56 14.76 10.56
CA ARG A 61 18.88 15.23 9.34
C ARG A 61 19.44 14.57 8.09
N ARG A 62 20.76 14.45 8.00
CA ARG A 62 21.45 13.78 6.89
C ARG A 62 21.04 12.32 6.82
N SER A 63 21.14 11.59 7.93
CA SER A 63 20.76 10.18 8.01
C SER A 63 19.29 9.95 7.65
N ALA A 64 18.38 10.80 8.13
CA ALA A 64 16.96 10.71 7.80
C ALA A 64 16.70 10.92 6.30
N ARG A 65 17.38 11.89 5.67
CA ARG A 65 17.27 12.14 4.22
C ARG A 65 17.79 10.97 3.40
N GLU A 66 18.96 10.44 3.75
CA GLU A 66 19.57 9.30 3.07
C GLU A 66 18.70 8.04 3.20
N MET A 67 18.14 7.77 4.39
CA MET A 67 17.20 6.65 4.59
C MET A 67 15.90 6.84 3.80
N GLN A 68 15.37 8.07 3.76
CA GLN A 68 14.18 8.37 2.97
C GLN A 68 14.45 8.18 1.47
N GLN A 69 15.62 8.59 0.99
CA GLN A 69 16.03 8.37 -0.38
C GLN A 69 16.09 6.87 -0.70
N ILE A 70 16.81 6.07 0.11
CA ILE A 70 16.89 4.62 -0.06
C ILE A 70 15.49 3.98 -0.10
N TRP A 71 14.60 4.39 0.80
CA TRP A 71 13.25 3.87 0.86
C TRP A 71 12.44 4.16 -0.41
N MET A 72 12.47 5.42 -0.87
CA MET A 72 11.75 5.83 -2.08
C MET A 72 12.30 5.13 -3.31
N GLU A 73 13.63 5.06 -3.43
CA GLU A 73 14.29 4.39 -4.55
C GLU A 73 14.03 2.88 -4.56
N ALA A 74 14.05 2.24 -3.39
CA ALA A 74 13.68 0.83 -3.25
C ALA A 74 12.23 0.59 -3.73
N TRP A 75 11.28 1.47 -3.39
CA TRP A 75 9.91 1.38 -3.90
C TRP A 75 9.81 1.59 -5.41
N HIS A 76 10.59 2.52 -5.96
CA HIS A 76 10.64 2.69 -7.41
C HIS A 76 11.16 1.44 -8.11
N LEU A 77 12.19 0.81 -7.55
CA LEU A 77 12.73 -0.44 -8.07
C LEU A 77 11.74 -1.60 -7.94
N VAL A 78 11.06 -1.73 -6.79
CA VAL A 78 9.99 -2.73 -6.61
C VAL A 78 8.92 -2.56 -7.70
N ASN A 79 8.41 -1.34 -7.89
CA ASN A 79 7.38 -1.07 -8.89
C ASN A 79 7.85 -1.35 -10.32
N LEU A 80 9.07 -0.90 -10.66
CA LEU A 80 9.65 -1.15 -11.98
C LEU A 80 9.83 -2.65 -12.25
N HIS A 81 10.35 -3.38 -11.26
CA HIS A 81 10.55 -4.82 -11.37
C HIS A 81 9.22 -5.56 -11.51
N THR A 82 8.21 -5.21 -10.71
CA THR A 82 6.85 -5.76 -10.83
C THR A 82 6.26 -5.54 -12.21
N LEU A 83 6.36 -4.32 -12.76
CA LEU A 83 5.84 -4.01 -14.10
C LEU A 83 6.54 -4.83 -15.17
N ARG A 84 7.87 -4.92 -15.11
CA ARG A 84 8.65 -5.74 -16.05
C ARG A 84 8.30 -7.21 -15.95
N CYS A 85 8.12 -7.75 -14.74
CA CYS A 85 7.69 -9.14 -14.58
C CYS A 85 6.32 -9.40 -15.22
N LEU A 86 5.38 -8.44 -15.15
CA LEU A 86 4.09 -8.57 -15.82
C LEU A 86 4.19 -8.46 -17.34
N GLU A 87 5.05 -7.57 -17.85
CA GLU A 87 5.25 -7.34 -19.28
C GLU A 87 5.96 -8.53 -19.96
N ASP A 88 6.98 -9.09 -19.30
CA ASP A 88 7.83 -10.16 -19.82
C ASP A 88 7.36 -11.58 -19.42
N ASP A 89 6.18 -11.70 -18.79
CA ASP A 89 5.63 -12.96 -18.22
C ASP A 89 6.61 -13.72 -17.30
N ILE A 90 7.37 -12.96 -16.50
CA ILE A 90 8.26 -13.49 -15.48
C ILE A 90 7.48 -13.67 -14.17
N SER A 91 7.82 -14.69 -13.40
CA SER A 91 7.28 -14.88 -12.05
C SER A 91 7.42 -13.62 -11.20
N LEU A 92 6.31 -13.16 -10.61
CA LEU A 92 6.36 -12.04 -9.66
C LEU A 92 7.18 -12.41 -8.42
N PRO A 93 7.84 -11.42 -7.79
CA PRO A 93 8.52 -11.64 -6.53
C PRO A 93 7.54 -11.99 -5.40
N ASP A 94 8.03 -12.73 -4.40
CA ASP A 94 7.30 -12.92 -3.16
C ASP A 94 7.31 -11.63 -2.33
N TYR A 95 6.22 -10.88 -2.39
CA TYR A 95 6.03 -9.64 -1.63
C TYR A 95 5.92 -9.84 -0.12
N THR A 96 5.85 -11.08 0.37
CA THR A 96 5.86 -11.40 1.80
C THR A 96 7.26 -11.67 2.34
N ASP A 97 8.23 -11.98 1.46
CA ASP A 97 9.61 -12.23 1.82
C ASP A 97 10.40 -10.92 1.94
N LYS A 98 10.95 -10.67 3.13
CA LYS A 98 11.83 -9.54 3.41
C LYS A 98 13.10 -9.54 2.54
N THR A 99 13.54 -10.70 2.05
CA THR A 99 14.76 -10.85 1.24
C THR A 99 14.65 -10.06 -0.07
N PHE A 100 13.46 -10.06 -0.69
CA PHE A 100 13.20 -9.26 -1.89
C PHE A 100 13.42 -7.76 -1.65
N TYR A 101 12.86 -7.23 -0.55
CA TYR A 101 13.02 -5.82 -0.19
C TYR A 101 14.45 -5.49 0.26
N ASP A 102 15.14 -6.43 0.91
CA ASP A 102 16.55 -6.27 1.26
C ASP A 102 17.42 -6.09 0.01
N HIS A 103 17.16 -6.88 -1.03
CA HIS A 103 17.83 -6.74 -2.32
C HIS A 103 17.53 -5.38 -2.97
N CYS A 104 16.28 -4.92 -2.94
CA CYS A 104 15.90 -3.61 -3.50
C CYS A 104 16.58 -2.44 -2.75
N CYS A 105 16.61 -2.48 -1.42
CA CYS A 105 17.29 -1.48 -0.60
C CYS A 105 18.80 -1.50 -0.84
N SER A 106 19.40 -2.69 -0.95
CA SER A 106 20.84 -2.86 -1.17
C SER A 106 21.29 -2.42 -2.58
N CYS A 107 20.38 -2.46 -3.56
CA CYS A 107 20.60 -1.86 -4.88
C CYS A 107 20.64 -0.33 -4.81
N SER A 108 19.84 0.27 -3.93
CA SER A 108 19.70 1.73 -3.81
C SER A 108 20.82 2.38 -2.98
N ALA A 109 21.37 1.64 -2.01
CA ALA A 109 22.53 2.02 -1.20
C ALA A 109 23.83 1.50 -1.86
N THR A 110 24.40 2.29 -2.76
CA THR A 110 25.63 1.95 -3.51
C THR A 110 26.80 1.64 -2.58
N THR A 111 27.05 0.36 -2.31
CA THR A 111 28.28 -0.14 -1.68
C THR A 111 28.91 -1.19 -2.59
N SER A 112 30.20 -1.50 -2.39
CA SER A 112 30.90 -2.57 -3.12
C SER A 112 30.26 -3.96 -2.94
N LYS A 113 29.38 -4.15 -1.93
CA LYS A 113 28.56 -5.35 -1.71
C LYS A 113 27.35 -5.44 -2.65
N THR A 114 26.92 -4.33 -3.26
CA THR A 114 25.78 -4.28 -4.19
C THR A 114 25.99 -5.18 -5.42
N ASN A 115 27.23 -5.46 -5.82
CA ASN A 115 27.58 -6.38 -6.92
C ASN A 115 27.46 -7.89 -6.56
N LEU A 116 27.40 -8.24 -5.27
CA LEU A 116 27.33 -9.63 -4.82
C LEU A 116 25.88 -10.09 -4.62
N ILE A 117 25.05 -9.21 -4.06
CA ILE A 117 23.60 -9.45 -3.85
C ILE A 117 22.87 -9.59 -5.19
N THR A 118 23.31 -8.87 -6.21
CA THR A 118 22.68 -8.83 -7.53
C THR A 118 22.94 -10.07 -8.38
N ARG A 119 23.93 -10.89 -8.02
CA ARG A 119 24.10 -12.22 -8.61
C ARG A 119 23.08 -13.24 -8.11
N MET A 120 22.41 -12.97 -6.98
CA MET A 120 21.43 -13.90 -6.39
C MET A 120 20.03 -13.77 -7.01
N ASN A 121 19.73 -12.68 -7.72
CA ASN A 121 18.50 -12.52 -8.48
C ASN A 121 18.78 -11.77 -9.81
N PRO A 122 19.05 -12.51 -10.90
CA PRO A 122 19.37 -11.93 -12.21
C PRO A 122 18.26 -11.02 -12.76
N GLU A 123 16.99 -11.34 -12.51
CA GLU A 123 15.87 -10.55 -13.02
C GLU A 123 15.76 -9.21 -12.31
N LEU A 124 15.88 -9.20 -10.98
CA LEU A 124 15.90 -7.96 -10.24
C LEU A 124 17.09 -7.08 -10.64
N TRP A 125 18.24 -7.70 -10.94
CA TRP A 125 19.43 -6.97 -11.40
C TRP A 125 19.20 -6.24 -12.72
N GLU A 126 18.54 -6.88 -13.68
CA GLU A 126 18.24 -6.24 -14.96
C GLU A 126 17.31 -5.03 -14.77
N SER A 127 16.32 -5.15 -13.88
CA SER A 127 15.45 -4.04 -13.50
C SER A 127 16.25 -2.89 -12.87
N TYR A 128 17.21 -3.21 -12.00
CA TYR A 128 18.09 -2.22 -11.41
C TYR A 128 19.01 -1.55 -12.43
N ARG A 129 19.52 -2.27 -13.42
CA ARG A 129 20.37 -1.70 -14.48
C ARG A 129 19.63 -0.58 -15.23
N VAL A 130 18.38 -0.86 -15.64
CA VAL A 130 17.50 0.13 -16.28
C VAL A 130 17.23 1.31 -15.34
N TYR A 131 16.97 1.05 -14.06
CA TYR A 131 16.75 2.11 -13.07
C TYR A 131 17.99 2.99 -12.88
N LYS A 132 19.18 2.40 -12.78
CA LYS A 132 20.44 3.08 -12.53
C LYS A 132 20.79 4.06 -13.65
N GLU A 133 20.57 3.68 -14.90
CA GLU A 133 20.77 4.58 -16.04
C GLU A 133 19.86 5.82 -15.94
N LYS A 134 18.59 5.65 -15.56
CA LYS A 134 17.66 6.76 -15.35
C LYS A 134 18.01 7.59 -14.11
N ARG A 135 18.52 6.96 -13.05
CA ARG A 135 18.98 7.64 -11.82
C ARG A 135 20.10 8.64 -12.12
N ALA A 136 21.07 8.23 -12.96
CA ALA A 136 22.17 9.10 -13.37
C ALA A 136 21.67 10.32 -14.15
N LEU A 137 20.67 10.15 -15.04
CA LEU A 137 20.05 11.25 -15.78
C LEU A 137 19.29 12.24 -14.87
N ALA A 138 18.75 11.76 -13.75
CA ALA A 138 18.00 12.57 -12.80
C ALA A 138 18.90 13.37 -11.81
N GLY A 139 20.22 13.17 -11.84
CA GLY A 139 21.16 13.86 -10.96
C GLY A 139 21.01 13.49 -9.48
N LEU A 140 20.47 12.30 -9.16
CA LEU A 140 20.31 11.84 -7.79
C LEU A 140 21.67 11.47 -7.18
N GLU A 141 22.00 12.05 -6.04
CA GLU A 141 23.26 11.79 -5.33
C GLU A 141 23.38 10.33 -4.89
N GLU A 142 24.62 9.83 -4.84
CA GLU A 142 24.92 8.53 -4.25
C GLU A 142 24.75 8.58 -2.74
N VAL A 143 24.06 7.58 -2.19
CA VAL A 143 23.88 7.47 -0.75
C VAL A 143 25.14 6.85 -0.15
N ARG A 144 25.79 7.59 0.75
CA ARG A 144 26.98 7.10 1.46
C ARG A 144 26.63 5.93 2.38
N ASN A 145 27.62 5.09 2.67
CA ASN A 145 27.46 4.02 3.63
C ASN A 145 27.20 4.60 5.03
N LEU A 146 25.99 4.38 5.56
CA LEU A 146 25.58 4.80 6.89
C LEU A 146 26.10 3.81 7.94
N VAL A 147 26.65 4.32 9.05
CA VAL A 147 26.94 3.51 10.23
C VAL A 147 25.61 2.93 10.74
N ASP A 148 25.58 1.65 11.10
CA ASP A 148 24.37 0.89 11.47
C ASP A 148 23.27 0.77 10.39
N TYR A 149 23.61 1.02 9.12
CA TYR A 149 22.68 0.86 7.99
C TYR A 149 21.99 -0.50 7.97
N SER A 150 22.66 -1.58 8.37
CA SER A 150 22.09 -2.92 8.39
C SER A 150 20.86 -3.05 9.28
N ARG A 151 20.86 -2.42 10.46
CA ARG A 151 19.71 -2.44 11.37
C ARG A 151 18.56 -1.61 10.82
N LEU A 152 18.85 -0.40 10.36
CA LEU A 152 17.84 0.48 9.77
C LEU A 152 17.22 -0.12 8.50
N LYS A 153 18.02 -0.79 7.67
CA LYS A 153 17.54 -1.52 6.50
C LYS A 153 16.61 -2.66 6.89
N ALA A 154 16.95 -3.44 7.92
CA ALA A 154 16.09 -4.53 8.37
C ALA A 154 14.71 -4.03 8.80
N GLU A 155 14.65 -2.96 9.59
CA GLU A 155 13.40 -2.30 9.99
C GLU A 155 12.63 -1.76 8.77
N LEU A 156 13.35 -1.18 7.80
CA LEU A 156 12.76 -0.69 6.57
C LEU A 156 12.10 -1.81 5.75
N CYS A 157 12.79 -2.95 5.60
CA CYS A 157 12.27 -4.12 4.90
C CYS A 157 10.99 -4.65 5.57
N GLU A 158 10.96 -4.72 6.90
CA GLU A 158 9.75 -5.11 7.63
C GLU A 158 8.58 -4.16 7.35
N GLN A 159 8.84 -2.85 7.36
CA GLN A 159 7.82 -1.86 6.99
C GLN A 159 7.38 -2.00 5.53
N MET A 160 8.30 -2.29 4.61
CA MET A 160 7.96 -2.49 3.19
C MET A 160 7.07 -3.70 2.96
N VAL A 161 7.34 -4.83 3.64
CA VAL A 161 6.46 -6.03 3.60
C VAL A 161 5.05 -5.68 4.06
N VAL A 162 4.93 -4.98 5.20
CA VAL A 162 3.63 -4.57 5.75
C VAL A 162 2.91 -3.61 4.78
N ASN A 163 3.63 -2.62 4.25
CA ASN A 163 3.10 -1.62 3.33
C ASN A 163 2.65 -2.25 2.02
N ALA A 164 3.45 -3.14 1.41
CA ALA A 164 3.09 -3.88 0.20
C ALA A 164 1.81 -4.69 0.42
N GLY A 165 1.76 -5.44 1.53
CA GLY A 165 0.56 -6.18 1.90
C GLY A 165 -0.67 -5.28 2.03
N VAL A 166 -0.56 -4.13 2.71
CA VAL A 166 -1.66 -3.17 2.83
C VAL A 166 -2.08 -2.61 1.47
N MET A 167 -1.12 -2.19 0.65
CA MET A 167 -1.36 -1.61 -0.67
C MET A 167 -2.09 -2.62 -1.57
N ILE A 168 -1.59 -3.84 -1.69
CA ILE A 168 -2.19 -4.83 -2.57
C ILE A 168 -3.61 -5.17 -2.11
N ARG A 169 -3.86 -5.36 -0.80
CA ARG A 169 -5.22 -5.58 -0.26
C ARG A 169 -6.16 -4.43 -0.58
N GLN A 170 -5.72 -3.20 -0.36
CA GLN A 170 -6.54 -2.01 -0.61
C GLN A 170 -6.84 -1.84 -2.10
N HIS A 171 -5.85 -2.04 -2.97
CA HIS A 171 -6.04 -1.94 -4.41
C HIS A 171 -6.96 -3.04 -4.93
N PHE A 172 -6.79 -4.27 -4.47
CA PHE A 172 -7.68 -5.36 -4.80
C PHE A 172 -9.12 -5.06 -4.37
N ALA A 173 -9.33 -4.66 -3.10
CA ALA A 173 -10.66 -4.37 -2.59
C ALA A 173 -11.36 -3.23 -3.35
N LYS A 174 -10.61 -2.18 -3.72
CA LYS A 174 -11.13 -1.09 -4.56
C LYS A 174 -11.51 -1.57 -5.95
N ARG A 175 -10.65 -2.37 -6.60
CA ARG A 175 -10.89 -2.89 -7.95
C ARG A 175 -12.04 -3.90 -7.99
N LEU A 176 -12.10 -4.82 -7.03
CA LEU A 176 -13.21 -5.78 -6.91
C LEU A 176 -14.54 -5.05 -6.71
N ARG A 177 -14.58 -4.07 -5.81
CA ARG A 177 -15.78 -3.26 -5.61
C ARG A 177 -16.20 -2.52 -6.88
N LEU A 178 -15.23 -1.93 -7.59
CA LEU A 178 -15.50 -1.25 -8.85
C LEU A 178 -16.07 -2.21 -9.89
N TYR A 179 -15.45 -3.39 -10.04
CA TYR A 179 -15.93 -4.44 -10.93
C TYR A 179 -17.36 -4.87 -10.58
N VAL A 180 -17.64 -5.22 -9.33
CA VAL A 180 -18.98 -5.60 -8.86
C VAL A 180 -20.00 -4.48 -9.11
N HIS A 181 -19.60 -3.22 -8.92
CA HIS A 181 -20.46 -2.07 -9.17
C HIS A 181 -20.76 -1.88 -10.67
N ILE A 182 -19.77 -2.06 -11.54
CA ILE A 182 -19.96 -1.99 -12.99
C ILE A 182 -20.84 -3.14 -13.47
N THR A 183 -20.55 -4.37 -13.04
CA THR A 183 -21.22 -5.59 -13.50
C THR A 183 -22.66 -5.71 -12.97
N PHE A 184 -22.88 -5.39 -11.69
CA PHE A 184 -24.17 -5.66 -11.02
C PHE A 184 -24.86 -4.42 -10.46
N GLY A 185 -24.16 -3.28 -10.35
CA GLY A 185 -24.68 -2.06 -9.74
C GLY A 185 -25.63 -1.25 -10.62
N GLY A 186 -25.70 -1.55 -11.92
CA GLY A 186 -26.56 -0.86 -12.88
C GLY A 186 -26.07 0.56 -13.17
N LEU A 187 -25.32 0.72 -14.26
CA LEU A 187 -24.81 2.03 -14.71
C LEU A 187 -25.89 2.95 -15.34
N ASP A 188 -27.10 2.44 -15.53
CA ASP A 188 -28.11 3.12 -16.33
C ASP A 188 -28.76 4.29 -15.56
N SER A 189 -28.61 5.49 -16.11
CA SER A 189 -29.15 6.72 -15.53
C SER A 189 -30.67 6.71 -15.39
N ASN A 190 -31.35 5.89 -16.21
CA ASN A 190 -32.81 5.79 -16.29
C ASN A 190 -33.46 4.92 -15.21
N LEU A 191 -32.67 4.21 -14.38
CA LEU A 191 -33.22 3.37 -13.31
C LEU A 191 -33.99 4.20 -12.28
N ASP A 192 -35.12 3.65 -11.82
CA ASP A 192 -35.89 4.29 -10.76
C ASP A 192 -35.13 4.24 -9.41
N LYS A 193 -35.61 5.01 -8.42
CA LYS A 193 -34.95 5.08 -7.11
C LYS A 193 -34.98 3.75 -6.34
N LYS A 194 -36.01 2.92 -6.54
CA LYS A 194 -36.20 1.63 -5.89
C LYS A 194 -35.24 0.58 -6.48
N GLU A 195 -35.07 0.57 -7.78
CA GLU A 195 -34.13 -0.27 -8.52
C GLU A 195 -32.69 0.08 -8.17
N LYS A 196 -32.34 1.37 -8.18
CA LYS A 196 -31.02 1.85 -7.71
C LYS A 196 -30.71 1.37 -6.29
N LYS A 197 -31.69 1.41 -5.39
CA LYS A 197 -31.53 0.90 -4.01
C LYS A 197 -31.36 -0.62 -3.97
N LYS A 198 -32.13 -1.37 -4.76
CA LYS A 198 -32.01 -2.84 -4.86
C LYS A 198 -30.63 -3.25 -5.40
N LYS A 199 -30.15 -2.59 -6.45
CA LYS A 199 -28.82 -2.83 -7.04
C LYS A 199 -27.68 -2.47 -6.08
N ALA A 200 -27.81 -1.36 -5.34
CA ALA A 200 -26.84 -0.99 -4.31
C ALA A 200 -26.79 -2.01 -3.15
N LEU A 201 -27.95 -2.56 -2.77
CA LEU A 201 -28.03 -3.62 -1.76
C LEU A 201 -27.35 -4.91 -2.27
N LEU A 202 -27.64 -5.31 -3.51
CA LEU A 202 -27.00 -6.46 -4.16
C LEU A 202 -25.47 -6.32 -4.17
N VAL A 203 -24.94 -5.17 -4.60
CA VAL A 203 -23.48 -4.89 -4.57
C VAL A 203 -22.93 -5.05 -3.15
N ARG A 204 -23.66 -4.59 -2.13
CA ARG A 204 -23.23 -4.73 -0.74
C ARG A 204 -23.21 -6.20 -0.28
N GLU A 205 -24.21 -6.98 -0.66
CA GLU A 205 -24.33 -8.40 -0.32
C GLU A 205 -23.23 -9.22 -1.02
N ILE A 206 -22.99 -8.98 -2.31
CA ILE A 206 -21.87 -9.58 -3.04
C ILE A 206 -20.55 -9.28 -2.34
N MET A 207 -20.27 -8.00 -2.05
CA MET A 207 -19.04 -7.61 -1.37
C MET A 207 -18.92 -8.24 0.02
N TYR A 208 -20.01 -8.40 0.76
CA TYR A 208 -20.01 -9.08 2.06
C TYR A 208 -19.64 -10.55 1.91
N ALA A 209 -20.29 -11.25 0.97
CA ALA A 209 -20.05 -12.66 0.69
C ALA A 209 -18.62 -12.92 0.22
N CYS A 210 -18.03 -12.07 -0.63
CA CYS A 210 -16.63 -12.21 -1.05
C CYS A 210 -15.62 -12.05 0.11
N TYR A 211 -16.07 -11.56 1.27
CA TYR A 211 -15.25 -11.34 2.45
C TYR A 211 -15.70 -12.11 3.69
N SER A 212 -16.58 -13.10 3.50
CA SER A 212 -17.06 -13.98 4.54
C SER A 212 -17.02 -15.43 4.06
N THR A 213 -16.96 -16.38 4.99
CA THR A 213 -17.24 -17.81 4.73
C THR A 213 -18.70 -18.17 4.93
N ASP A 214 -19.55 -17.21 5.34
CA ASP A 214 -20.97 -17.46 5.51
C ASP A 214 -21.59 -17.97 4.20
N GLU A 215 -22.56 -18.88 4.33
CA GLU A 215 -23.38 -19.32 3.22
C GLU A 215 -24.13 -18.13 2.62
N THR A 216 -24.27 -18.14 1.30
CA THR A 216 -24.95 -17.10 0.54
C THR A 216 -25.77 -17.75 -0.57
N ASP A 217 -27.03 -17.35 -0.68
CA ASP A 217 -27.95 -17.72 -1.76
C ASP A 217 -27.92 -16.71 -2.92
N VAL A 218 -27.22 -15.59 -2.75
CA VAL A 218 -27.00 -14.58 -3.80
C VAL A 218 -26.16 -15.17 -4.94
N VAL A 219 -26.81 -15.45 -6.06
CA VAL A 219 -26.22 -16.09 -7.24
C VAL A 219 -25.01 -15.29 -7.77
N GLU A 220 -25.11 -13.97 -7.83
CA GLU A 220 -24.01 -13.10 -8.26
C GLU A 220 -22.80 -13.16 -7.32
N ALA A 221 -23.04 -13.42 -6.02
CA ALA A 221 -21.96 -13.59 -5.07
C ALA A 221 -21.22 -14.91 -5.27
N LEU A 222 -21.96 -15.99 -5.58
CA LEU A 222 -21.39 -17.29 -5.93
C LEU A 222 -20.53 -17.18 -7.19
N GLN A 223 -21.03 -16.51 -8.24
CA GLN A 223 -20.27 -16.26 -9.47
C GLN A 223 -18.92 -15.56 -9.21
N ILE A 224 -18.89 -14.60 -8.29
CA ILE A 224 -17.64 -13.90 -7.93
C ILE A 224 -16.74 -14.78 -7.06
N ARG A 225 -17.28 -15.55 -6.11
CA ARG A 225 -16.49 -16.50 -5.31
C ARG A 225 -15.83 -17.57 -6.18
N ASP A 226 -16.55 -18.08 -7.17
CA ASP A 226 -16.04 -19.06 -8.13
C ASP A 226 -14.93 -18.45 -8.98
N ALA A 227 -15.08 -17.21 -9.45
CA ALA A 227 -14.03 -16.50 -10.18
C ALA A 227 -12.76 -16.22 -9.35
N LEU A 228 -12.88 -16.21 -8.02
CA LEU A 228 -11.79 -15.98 -7.08
C LEU A 228 -11.16 -17.27 -6.55
N THR A 229 -11.74 -18.43 -6.85
CA THR A 229 -11.32 -19.72 -6.32
C THR A 229 -10.81 -20.61 -7.44
N PRO A 230 -9.69 -21.34 -7.25
CA PRO A 230 -9.23 -22.29 -8.26
C PRO A 230 -10.28 -23.36 -8.57
N CYS A 231 -10.28 -23.84 -9.81
CA CYS A 231 -11.23 -24.86 -10.27
C CYS A 231 -11.20 -26.11 -9.38
N GLY A 232 -12.39 -26.59 -8.99
CA GLY A 232 -12.54 -27.80 -8.18
C GLY A 232 -12.22 -27.61 -6.69
N VAL A 233 -12.04 -26.37 -6.22
CA VAL A 233 -11.81 -26.07 -4.81
C VAL A 233 -13.02 -25.33 -4.23
N GLU A 234 -13.41 -25.69 -3.01
CA GLU A 234 -14.50 -24.99 -2.30
C GLU A 234 -14.04 -23.65 -1.71
N TRP A 235 -14.98 -22.69 -1.68
CA TRP A 235 -14.79 -21.40 -1.02
C TRP A 235 -14.49 -21.60 0.47
N SER A 236 -13.42 -20.98 0.95
CA SER A 236 -12.98 -21.10 2.34
C SER A 236 -12.15 -19.88 2.75
N GLU A 237 -11.77 -19.78 4.03
CA GLU A 237 -11.03 -18.62 4.55
C GLU A 237 -9.75 -18.30 3.77
N GLN A 238 -9.11 -19.31 3.16
CA GLN A 238 -7.88 -19.12 2.38
C GLN A 238 -8.08 -18.35 1.06
N TRP A 239 -9.29 -18.36 0.51
CA TRP A 239 -9.66 -17.70 -0.75
C TRP A 239 -10.35 -16.35 -0.54
N ILE A 240 -10.71 -16.04 0.71
CA ILE A 240 -11.05 -14.68 1.07
C ILE A 240 -9.89 -13.79 0.58
N PRO A 241 -10.12 -12.62 -0.02
CA PRO A 241 -9.01 -11.78 -0.49
C PRO A 241 -8.24 -11.03 0.64
N TRP A 242 -8.28 -11.55 1.88
CA TRP A 242 -7.70 -10.95 3.10
C TRP A 242 -6.60 -11.75 3.83
N PRO A 243 -6.35 -13.07 3.64
CA PRO A 243 -5.19 -13.74 4.19
C PRO A 243 -3.90 -13.22 3.56
N ASN A 244 -2.79 -13.54 4.23
CA ASN A 244 -1.41 -13.28 3.79
C ASN A 244 -1.01 -14.00 2.46
N ARG A 245 -1.98 -14.46 1.65
CA ARG A 245 -1.82 -15.27 0.44
C ARG A 245 -2.09 -14.51 -0.86
N ILE A 246 -1.93 -13.19 -0.82
CA ILE A 246 -2.08 -12.30 -1.98
C ILE A 246 -1.16 -12.70 -3.14
N GLY A 247 0.02 -13.28 -2.86
CA GLY A 247 0.89 -13.82 -3.89
C GLY A 247 0.20 -14.89 -4.74
N GLU A 248 -0.57 -15.79 -4.12
CA GLU A 248 -1.28 -16.87 -4.82
C GLU A 248 -2.59 -16.35 -5.46
N ASN A 249 -3.38 -15.57 -4.72
CA ASN A 249 -4.73 -15.16 -5.15
C ASN A 249 -4.71 -13.98 -6.12
N GLY A 250 -3.78 -13.03 -5.95
CA GLY A 250 -3.67 -11.83 -6.79
C GLY A 250 -3.12 -12.14 -8.18
N LEU A 251 -2.16 -13.06 -8.27
CA LEU A 251 -1.63 -13.56 -9.55
C LEU A 251 -2.64 -14.39 -10.32
N ALA A 252 -3.37 -15.29 -9.64
CA ALA A 252 -4.42 -16.08 -10.26
C ALA A 252 -5.55 -15.18 -10.82
N PHE A 253 -5.93 -14.12 -10.09
CA PHE A 253 -6.91 -13.15 -10.54
C PHE A 253 -6.44 -12.29 -11.73
N LEU A 254 -5.17 -11.85 -11.74
CA LEU A 254 -4.63 -11.11 -12.89
C LEU A 254 -4.53 -12.01 -14.14
N ARG A 255 -4.06 -13.25 -13.98
CA ARG A 255 -3.97 -14.23 -15.07
C ARG A 255 -5.34 -14.67 -15.61
N SER A 256 -6.37 -14.73 -14.77
CA SER A 256 -7.74 -15.10 -15.20
C SER A 256 -8.47 -13.96 -15.95
N ILE A 257 -7.99 -12.73 -15.82
CA ILE A 257 -8.47 -11.57 -16.57
C ILE A 257 -7.74 -11.42 -17.90
N ASP A 258 -6.44 -11.72 -17.97
CA ASP A 258 -5.62 -11.48 -19.18
C ASP A 258 -5.59 -12.64 -20.19
N LEU A 259 -5.71 -13.91 -19.76
CA LEU A 259 -5.35 -15.05 -20.63
C LEU A 259 -6.51 -15.84 -21.26
N GLY A 260 -7.76 -15.39 -21.16
CA GLY A 260 -8.88 -16.16 -21.76
C GLY A 260 -8.91 -17.63 -21.31
N VAL A 261 -8.40 -17.91 -20.11
CA VAL A 261 -8.40 -19.25 -19.51
C VAL A 261 -9.85 -19.74 -19.45
N PRO A 262 -10.15 -21.00 -19.83
CA PRO A 262 -11.52 -21.48 -19.88
C PRO A 262 -12.17 -21.29 -18.50
N ARG A 263 -13.16 -20.40 -18.46
CA ARG A 263 -14.06 -20.30 -17.32
C ARG A 263 -15.05 -21.45 -17.50
N CYS A 264 -15.27 -22.27 -16.48
CA CYS A 264 -16.35 -23.24 -16.52
C CYS A 264 -17.65 -22.47 -16.86
N GLY A 265 -18.29 -22.87 -17.95
CA GLY A 265 -19.61 -22.40 -18.32
C GLY A 265 -20.68 -22.93 -17.38
#